data_AF-A0A927NR38-F1
#
_entry.id   AF-A0A927NR38-F1
#
_cell.length_a   1.000
_cell.length_b   1.000
_cell.length_c   1.000
_cell.angle_alpha   90.00
_cell.angle_beta   90.00
_cell.angle_gamma   90.00
#
_symmetry.space_group_name_H-M   'P 1'
#
loop_
_entity.id
_entity.type
_entity.pdbx_description
1 polymer ?
#
loop_
_entity_poly.entity_id
_entity_poly.type
_entity_poly.pdbx_seq_one_letter_code
_entity_poly.pdbx_strand_id
1 'polypeptide(L)'
;DLQTLIATKSSKICRAAGKGAVMEFGLRRAQAPDAGIYGARAAIIGGCSSTSNVVTGKNFDVPVAGTMAHSWIMDFPSEYEAFKAYSESYPDNCLLLVDTYDTLRSGVPNAIKVFKELKAKGHKPKGIRLDSGDFAYLSKKSRKMLDEAGFQDALICVSGDLDERLISSLLQQGAKIDLWGVGTKLITSEDLPALGGVYKLAAVVNKDGTLTPKIKLSDNSEKTTNPSFKNVYRLYDKDSGMAIADLITLRGEKVDESKPLTIFHPIETWKKHTVENFYAEELLKPIVQKGKLVYEFPALLKVKAFSLAQKEKFWEEYLRLDMPQTYKVDLSNELHALKTGMIDAIRSANEKKDK
;
A
#
# COMPACT_ATOMS: atom_id res chain seq x y z
N ASP A 1 -10.33 -8.55 1.39
CA ASP A 1 -8.96 -9.00 1.70
C ASP A 1 -7.93 -8.55 0.67
N LEU A 2 -8.06 -8.95 -0.61
CA LEU A 2 -7.09 -8.60 -1.66
C LEU A 2 -6.76 -7.09 -1.74
N GLN A 3 -7.77 -6.22 -1.82
CA GLN A 3 -7.50 -4.77 -1.99
C GLN A 3 -6.75 -4.16 -0.80
N THR A 4 -7.04 -4.58 0.44
CA THR A 4 -6.29 -4.13 1.62
C THR A 4 -4.84 -4.61 1.57
N LEU A 5 -4.62 -5.85 1.16
CA LEU A 5 -3.30 -6.44 1.02
C LEU A 5 -2.45 -5.66 0.01
N ILE A 6 -2.98 -5.45 -1.21
CA ILE A 6 -2.26 -4.75 -2.29
C ILE A 6 -2.03 -3.27 -1.95
N ALA A 7 -2.99 -2.59 -1.34
CA ALA A 7 -2.79 -1.21 -0.88
C ALA A 7 -1.67 -1.11 0.16
N THR A 8 -1.59 -2.08 1.08
CA THR A 8 -0.53 -2.15 2.09
C THR A 8 0.83 -2.44 1.46
N LYS A 9 0.92 -3.43 0.55
CA LYS A 9 2.16 -3.76 -0.17
C LYS A 9 2.66 -2.59 -1.00
N SER A 10 1.76 -1.95 -1.75
CA SER A 10 2.08 -0.73 -2.50
C SER A 10 2.57 0.38 -1.60
N SER A 11 1.96 0.59 -0.42
CA SER A 11 2.42 1.58 0.55
C SER A 11 3.85 1.33 1.02
N LYS A 12 4.23 0.07 1.29
CA LYS A 12 5.61 -0.29 1.66
C LYS A 12 6.59 0.03 0.53
N ILE A 13 6.26 -0.36 -0.70
CA ILE A 13 7.07 -0.12 -1.90
C ILE A 13 7.25 1.37 -2.16
N CYS A 14 6.17 2.16 -2.11
CA CYS A 14 6.23 3.60 -2.34
C CYS A 14 7.04 4.33 -1.26
N ARG A 15 6.93 3.88 0.00
CA ARG A 15 7.75 4.43 1.08
C ARG A 15 9.24 4.11 0.88
N ALA A 16 9.57 2.89 0.48
CA ALA A 16 10.94 2.50 0.15
C ALA A 16 11.52 3.29 -1.03
N ALA A 17 10.70 3.63 -2.03
CA ALA A 17 11.10 4.43 -3.18
C ALA A 17 11.42 5.90 -2.85
N GLY A 18 11.06 6.38 -1.66
CA GLY A 18 11.33 7.74 -1.21
C GLY A 18 10.71 8.78 -2.13
N LYS A 19 11.56 9.59 -2.79
CA LYS A 19 11.12 10.62 -3.75
C LYS A 19 10.77 10.06 -5.14
N GLY A 20 11.17 8.82 -5.44
CA GLY A 20 10.94 8.20 -6.73
C GLY A 20 9.47 7.81 -6.92
N ALA A 21 8.93 8.05 -8.11
CA ALA A 21 7.54 7.70 -8.39
C ALA A 21 7.43 6.21 -8.73
N VAL A 22 6.46 5.52 -8.10
CA VAL A 22 6.17 4.10 -8.36
C VAL A 22 5.01 3.98 -9.34
N MET A 23 5.14 3.13 -10.34
CA MET A 23 4.12 2.79 -11.33
C MET A 23 3.77 1.30 -11.20
N GLU A 24 2.47 0.99 -11.17
CA GLU A 24 1.99 -0.39 -11.08
C GLU A 24 1.93 -1.02 -12.48
N PHE A 25 2.78 -2.02 -12.75
CA PHE A 25 2.93 -2.71 -14.04
C PHE A 25 2.63 -4.22 -13.98
N GLY A 26 1.88 -4.64 -12.97
CA GLY A 26 1.65 -6.04 -12.62
C GLY A 26 0.52 -6.74 -13.39
N LEU A 27 -0.29 -6.04 -14.18
CA LEU A 27 -1.47 -6.61 -14.86
C LEU A 27 -1.24 -8.01 -15.46
N ARG A 28 -0.13 -8.23 -16.19
CA ARG A 28 0.19 -9.50 -16.86
C ARG A 28 0.49 -10.68 -15.93
N ARG A 29 0.70 -10.41 -14.64
CA ARG A 29 1.01 -11.39 -13.57
C ARG A 29 -0.07 -11.46 -12.50
N ALA A 30 -1.12 -10.64 -12.63
CA ALA A 30 -2.20 -10.63 -11.66
C ALA A 30 -2.94 -11.97 -11.63
N GLN A 31 -3.42 -12.36 -10.45
CA GLN A 31 -4.15 -13.62 -10.24
C GLN A 31 -5.61 -13.48 -10.69
N ALA A 32 -5.83 -13.51 -12.02
CA ALA A 32 -7.10 -13.31 -12.71
C ALA A 32 -7.47 -11.82 -13.00
N PRO A 33 -8.44 -11.57 -13.91
CA PRO A 33 -8.75 -10.22 -14.40
C PRO A 33 -9.14 -9.22 -13.30
N ASP A 34 -9.98 -9.63 -12.35
CA ASP A 34 -10.42 -8.77 -11.24
C ASP A 34 -9.25 -8.38 -10.34
N ALA A 35 -8.30 -9.28 -10.11
CA ALA A 35 -7.09 -8.96 -9.36
C ALA A 35 -6.25 -7.91 -10.10
N GLY A 36 -6.19 -7.97 -11.43
CA GLY A 36 -5.52 -6.96 -12.24
C GLY A 36 -6.18 -5.57 -12.18
N ILE A 37 -7.51 -5.51 -12.15
CA ILE A 37 -8.27 -4.25 -12.11
C ILE A 37 -8.28 -3.65 -10.70
N TYR A 38 -8.77 -4.42 -9.73
CA TYR A 38 -8.93 -3.94 -8.35
C TYR A 38 -7.61 -3.91 -7.58
N GLY A 39 -6.63 -4.75 -7.95
CA GLY A 39 -5.27 -4.67 -7.42
C GLY A 39 -4.58 -3.39 -7.86
N ALA A 40 -4.66 -3.02 -9.14
CA ALA A 40 -4.14 -1.74 -9.64
C ALA A 40 -4.80 -0.54 -8.93
N ARG A 41 -6.13 -0.56 -8.77
CA ARG A 41 -6.86 0.43 -7.96
C ARG A 41 -6.30 0.54 -6.54
N ALA A 42 -6.12 -0.59 -5.87
CA ALA A 42 -5.58 -0.64 -4.52
C ALA A 42 -4.14 -0.13 -4.46
N ALA A 43 -3.32 -0.41 -5.47
CA ALA A 43 -1.96 0.10 -5.57
C ALA A 43 -1.93 1.64 -5.65
N ILE A 44 -2.85 2.26 -6.41
CA ILE A 44 -2.99 3.72 -6.43
C ILE A 44 -3.31 4.27 -5.04
N ILE A 45 -4.23 3.64 -4.31
CA ILE A 45 -4.56 4.01 -2.91
C ILE A 45 -3.33 3.88 -1.99
N GLY A 46 -2.53 2.83 -2.18
CA GLY A 46 -1.33 2.55 -1.40
C GLY A 46 -0.22 3.59 -1.60
N GLY A 47 -0.12 4.15 -2.80
CA GLY A 47 0.81 5.24 -3.10
C GLY A 47 1.23 5.34 -4.56
N CYS A 48 1.01 4.30 -5.38
CA CYS A 48 1.44 4.29 -6.78
C CYS A 48 0.91 5.53 -7.53
N SER A 49 1.77 6.12 -8.34
CA SER A 49 1.49 7.33 -9.11
C SER A 49 0.64 7.06 -10.35
N SER A 50 0.76 5.87 -10.93
CA SER A 50 0.03 5.43 -12.12
C SER A 50 -0.06 3.91 -12.20
N THR A 51 -0.83 3.42 -13.17
CA THR A 51 -0.94 2.00 -13.54
C THR A 51 -0.78 1.82 -15.05
N SER A 52 -0.33 0.65 -15.50
CA SER A 52 -0.41 0.27 -16.93
C SER A 52 -1.78 -0.26 -17.34
N ASN A 53 -2.68 -0.51 -16.38
CA ASN A 53 -4.00 -1.06 -16.65
C ASN A 53 -4.98 0.04 -17.13
N VAL A 54 -5.21 0.09 -18.44
CA VAL A 54 -6.13 1.04 -19.09
C VAL A 54 -7.58 0.90 -18.60
N VAL A 55 -8.02 -0.29 -18.21
CA VAL A 55 -9.38 -0.51 -17.67
C VAL A 55 -9.50 0.10 -16.29
N THR A 56 -8.47 -0.03 -15.45
CA THR A 56 -8.41 0.65 -14.15
C THR A 56 -8.41 2.17 -14.34
N GLY A 57 -7.62 2.68 -15.29
CA GLY A 57 -7.62 4.10 -15.65
C GLY A 57 -9.02 4.60 -16.03
N LYS A 58 -9.70 3.88 -16.93
CA LYS A 58 -11.07 4.21 -17.36
C LYS A 58 -12.09 4.16 -16.21
N ASN A 59 -12.07 3.10 -15.40
CA ASN A 59 -13.10 2.86 -14.40
C ASN A 59 -12.96 3.72 -13.14
N PHE A 60 -11.75 4.19 -12.84
CA PHE A 60 -11.46 4.88 -11.58
C PHE A 60 -10.79 6.25 -11.74
N ASP A 61 -10.65 6.74 -12.97
CA ASP A 61 -10.08 8.06 -13.29
C ASP A 61 -8.69 8.26 -12.65
N VAL A 62 -7.78 7.33 -12.96
CA VAL A 62 -6.39 7.35 -12.47
C VAL A 62 -5.38 7.48 -13.61
N PRO A 63 -4.21 8.08 -13.35
CA PRO A 63 -3.17 8.20 -14.35
C PRO A 63 -2.77 6.83 -14.91
N VAL A 64 -2.82 6.71 -16.22
CA VAL A 64 -2.29 5.56 -16.95
C VAL A 64 -0.89 5.91 -17.45
N ALA A 65 0.06 5.00 -17.23
CA ALA A 65 1.41 5.15 -17.75
C ALA A 65 1.89 3.85 -18.41
N GLY A 66 2.59 4.02 -19.52
CA GLY A 66 3.23 2.96 -20.27
C GLY A 66 4.25 3.56 -21.22
N THR A 67 5.17 2.73 -21.68
CA THR A 67 6.19 3.11 -22.67
C THR A 67 6.17 2.09 -23.82
N MET A 68 7.29 1.86 -24.47
CA MET A 68 7.50 0.72 -25.36
C MET A 68 7.84 -0.59 -24.62
N ALA A 69 7.67 -1.70 -25.33
CA ALA A 69 8.14 -3.04 -24.95
C ALA A 69 9.26 -3.50 -25.90
N HIS A 70 10.02 -4.53 -25.51
CA HIS A 70 11.08 -5.08 -26.37
C HIS A 70 10.57 -5.51 -27.75
N SER A 71 9.32 -5.98 -27.86
CA SER A 71 8.72 -6.36 -29.14
C SER A 71 8.67 -5.21 -30.14
N TRP A 72 8.53 -3.96 -29.68
CA TRP A 72 8.62 -2.80 -30.56
C TRP A 72 10.02 -2.68 -31.15
N ILE A 73 11.07 -2.81 -30.33
CA ILE A 73 12.45 -2.63 -30.78
C ILE A 73 12.86 -3.75 -31.75
N MET A 74 12.44 -4.98 -31.47
CA MET A 74 12.74 -6.15 -32.28
C MET A 74 12.07 -6.14 -33.67
N ASP A 75 11.02 -5.34 -33.86
CA ASP A 75 10.29 -5.24 -35.13
C ASP A 75 11.01 -4.36 -36.16
N PHE A 76 11.97 -3.53 -35.74
CA PHE A 76 12.71 -2.63 -36.62
C PHE A 76 14.06 -3.22 -37.04
N PRO A 77 14.61 -2.78 -38.20
CA PRO A 77 15.94 -3.21 -38.66
C PRO A 77 17.07 -2.86 -37.69
N SER A 78 16.89 -1.86 -36.83
CA SER A 78 17.85 -1.51 -35.79
C SER A 78 17.18 -0.84 -34.60
N GLU A 79 17.84 -0.91 -33.45
CA GLU A 79 17.42 -0.23 -32.21
C GLU A 79 17.30 1.29 -32.39
N TYR A 80 18.16 1.90 -33.20
CA TYR A 80 18.10 3.33 -33.50
C TYR A 80 16.81 3.71 -34.25
N GLU A 81 16.47 2.96 -35.30
CA GLU A 81 15.26 3.22 -36.08
C GLU A 81 13.99 3.05 -35.23
N ALA A 82 13.98 2.04 -34.34
CA ALA A 82 12.88 1.86 -33.39
C ALA A 82 12.70 3.06 -32.45
N PHE A 83 13.80 3.60 -31.92
CA PHE A 83 13.78 4.76 -31.03
C PHE A 83 13.35 6.02 -31.76
N LYS A 84 13.85 6.22 -32.99
CA LYS A 84 13.47 7.35 -33.83
C LYS A 84 11.98 7.34 -34.12
N ALA A 85 11.44 6.22 -34.58
CA ALA A 85 10.01 6.06 -34.86
C ALA A 85 9.14 6.31 -33.61
N TYR A 86 9.59 5.83 -32.44
CA TYR A 86 8.88 6.09 -31.18
C TYR A 86 8.91 7.57 -30.79
N SER A 87 10.04 8.25 -30.97
CA SER A 87 10.18 9.67 -30.67
C SER A 87 9.31 10.56 -31.57
N GLU A 88 9.06 10.13 -32.80
CA GLU A 88 8.17 10.84 -33.74
C GLU A 88 6.69 10.63 -33.39
N SER A 89 6.35 9.46 -32.85
CA SER A 89 4.99 9.14 -32.41
C SER A 89 4.64 9.78 -31.05
N TYR A 90 5.62 9.88 -30.15
CA TYR A 90 5.44 10.34 -28.76
C TYR A 90 6.50 11.38 -28.36
N PRO A 91 6.58 12.54 -29.05
CA PRO A 91 7.68 13.49 -28.88
C PRO A 91 7.78 14.07 -27.46
N ASP A 92 6.64 14.32 -26.80
CA ASP A 92 6.61 14.91 -25.44
C ASP A 92 6.60 13.87 -24.30
N ASN A 93 6.57 12.58 -24.64
CA ASN A 93 6.56 11.47 -23.66
C ASN A 93 7.57 10.37 -24.05
N CYS A 94 8.66 10.76 -24.70
CA CYS A 94 9.66 9.84 -25.23
C CYS A 94 10.52 9.21 -24.10
N LEU A 95 10.11 8.04 -23.63
CA LEU A 95 10.80 7.20 -22.65
C LEU A 95 11.25 5.88 -23.32
N LEU A 96 12.54 5.77 -23.62
CA LEU A 96 13.10 4.72 -24.49
C LEU A 96 13.64 3.53 -23.69
N LEU A 97 13.31 2.30 -24.10
CA LEU A 97 13.80 1.07 -23.48
C LEU A 97 15.16 0.69 -24.05
N VAL A 98 16.22 0.77 -23.25
CA VAL A 98 17.60 0.77 -23.77
C VAL A 98 18.37 -0.53 -23.59
N ASP A 99 17.75 -1.61 -23.12
CA ASP A 99 18.44 -2.85 -22.77
C ASP A 99 17.98 -4.06 -23.61
N THR A 100 17.59 -3.82 -24.86
CA THR A 100 17.20 -4.93 -25.77
C THR A 100 18.41 -5.75 -26.24
N TYR A 101 19.54 -5.08 -26.54
CA TYR A 101 20.74 -5.75 -27.03
C TYR A 101 21.97 -5.51 -26.13
N ASP A 102 22.36 -4.24 -25.93
CA ASP A 102 23.40 -3.85 -24.98
C ASP A 102 23.12 -2.44 -24.46
N THR A 103 22.90 -2.32 -23.16
CA THR A 103 22.52 -1.06 -22.52
C THR A 103 23.54 0.06 -22.72
N LEU A 104 24.82 -0.21 -22.47
CA LEU A 104 25.83 0.85 -22.37
C LEU A 104 26.55 1.06 -23.71
N ARG A 105 26.58 0.04 -24.58
CA ARG A 105 27.26 0.12 -25.88
C ARG A 105 26.32 0.37 -27.05
N SER A 106 25.02 0.11 -26.91
CA SER A 106 24.03 0.32 -27.97
C SER A 106 22.88 1.23 -27.53
N GLY A 107 22.09 0.81 -26.55
CA GLY A 107 20.81 1.45 -26.24
C GLY A 107 20.93 2.88 -25.74
N VAL A 108 21.73 3.13 -24.70
CA VAL A 108 21.95 4.49 -24.19
C VAL A 108 22.60 5.40 -25.25
N PRO A 109 23.65 4.96 -25.98
CA PRO A 109 24.19 5.73 -27.11
C PRO A 109 23.14 6.09 -28.18
N ASN A 110 22.30 5.13 -28.59
CA ASN A 110 21.26 5.36 -29.58
C ASN A 110 20.14 6.28 -29.06
N ALA A 111 19.73 6.12 -27.80
CA ALA A 111 18.80 7.03 -27.14
C ALA A 111 19.33 8.48 -27.11
N ILE A 112 20.61 8.67 -26.81
CA ILE A 112 21.25 10.00 -26.82
C ILE A 112 21.21 10.63 -28.22
N LYS A 113 21.46 9.86 -29.29
CA LYS A 113 21.35 10.36 -30.67
C LYS A 113 19.93 10.86 -30.94
N VAL A 114 18.93 10.03 -30.65
CA VAL A 114 17.51 10.39 -30.84
C VAL A 114 17.10 11.59 -29.97
N PHE A 115 17.58 11.69 -28.74
CA PHE A 115 17.31 12.83 -27.86
C PHE A 115 17.87 14.14 -28.40
N LYS A 116 19.03 14.12 -29.06
CA LYS A 116 19.60 15.31 -29.72
C LYS A 116 18.72 15.75 -30.89
N GLU A 117 18.26 14.81 -31.71
CA GLU A 117 17.33 15.10 -32.81
C GLU A 117 15.99 15.64 -32.29
N LEU A 118 15.44 15.02 -31.25
CA LEU A 118 14.19 15.44 -30.62
C LEU A 118 14.30 16.85 -30.02
N LYS A 119 15.43 17.16 -29.37
CA LYS A 119 15.74 18.50 -28.86
C LYS A 119 15.90 19.52 -29.97
N ALA A 120 16.53 19.16 -31.08
CA ALA A 120 16.64 20.04 -32.26
C ALA A 120 15.27 20.36 -32.87
N LYS A 121 14.29 19.46 -32.74
CA LYS A 121 12.89 19.68 -33.11
C LYS A 121 12.08 20.47 -32.06
N GLY A 122 12.70 20.91 -30.97
CA GLY A 122 12.05 21.72 -29.91
C GLY A 122 11.36 20.92 -28.80
N HIS A 123 11.48 19.59 -28.79
CA HIS A 123 10.88 18.73 -27.78
C HIS A 123 11.87 18.32 -26.68
N LYS A 124 11.36 17.93 -25.51
CA LYS A 124 12.18 17.46 -24.40
C LYS A 124 12.02 15.93 -24.23
N PRO A 125 13.09 15.13 -24.31
CA PRO A 125 12.99 13.70 -24.04
C PRO A 125 12.61 13.45 -22.58
N LYS A 126 11.80 12.43 -22.34
CA LYS A 126 11.41 12.05 -20.98
C LYS A 126 12.50 11.28 -20.27
N GLY A 127 13.16 10.35 -20.95
CA GLY A 127 14.23 9.56 -20.35
C GLY A 127 14.44 8.18 -20.93
N ILE A 128 15.11 7.31 -20.18
CA ILE A 128 15.37 5.92 -20.55
C ILE A 128 14.75 4.94 -19.54
N ARG A 129 14.46 3.71 -19.98
CA ARG A 129 14.03 2.59 -19.15
C ARG A 129 15.04 1.45 -19.21
N LEU A 130 15.37 0.90 -18.04
CA LEU A 130 16.15 -0.33 -17.84
C LEU A 130 15.20 -1.42 -17.30
N ASP A 131 15.18 -2.60 -17.89
CA ASP A 131 14.33 -3.73 -17.49
C ASP A 131 15.14 -4.94 -16.99
N SER A 132 16.47 -4.89 -17.09
CA SER A 132 17.38 -5.99 -16.74
C SER A 132 18.76 -5.52 -16.27
N GLY A 133 19.55 -6.48 -15.76
CA GLY A 133 20.93 -6.28 -15.30
C GLY A 133 21.05 -5.69 -13.88
N ASP A 134 22.26 -5.27 -13.52
CA ASP A 134 22.51 -4.60 -12.25
C ASP A 134 22.07 -3.13 -12.34
N PHE A 135 20.89 -2.84 -11.79
CA PHE A 135 20.33 -1.49 -11.82
C PHE A 135 21.18 -0.44 -11.11
N ALA A 136 21.93 -0.79 -10.06
CA ALA A 136 22.78 0.18 -9.38
C ALA A 136 23.97 0.58 -10.26
N TYR A 137 24.61 -0.40 -10.90
CA TYR A 137 25.70 -0.14 -11.84
C TYR A 137 25.20 0.58 -13.10
N LEU A 138 24.18 0.03 -13.75
CA LEU A 138 23.67 0.53 -15.03
C LEU A 138 23.10 1.94 -14.88
N SER A 139 22.30 2.21 -13.85
CA SER A 139 21.74 3.56 -13.65
C SER A 139 22.82 4.63 -13.47
N LYS A 140 23.89 4.34 -12.72
CA LYS A 140 25.01 5.28 -12.53
C LYS A 140 25.77 5.55 -13.83
N LYS A 141 26.03 4.51 -14.62
CA LYS A 141 26.72 4.65 -15.92
C LYS A 141 25.86 5.39 -16.92
N SER A 142 24.58 5.02 -17.04
CA SER A 142 23.63 5.71 -17.92
C SER A 142 23.45 7.18 -17.53
N ARG A 143 23.34 7.48 -16.23
CA ARG A 143 23.27 8.86 -15.73
C ARG A 143 24.46 9.69 -16.20
N LYS A 144 25.67 9.17 -16.00
CA LYS A 144 26.91 9.84 -16.45
C LYS A 144 26.89 10.11 -17.96
N MET A 145 26.52 9.12 -18.77
CA MET A 145 26.46 9.27 -20.24
C MET A 145 25.41 10.30 -20.68
N LEU A 146 24.24 10.31 -20.03
CA LEU A 146 23.18 11.29 -20.31
C LEU A 146 23.62 12.71 -19.92
N ASP A 147 24.29 12.87 -18.77
CA ASP A 147 24.76 14.15 -18.28
C ASP A 147 25.86 14.74 -19.17
N GLU A 148 26.82 13.91 -19.58
CA GLU A 148 27.88 14.27 -20.54
C GLU A 148 27.29 14.68 -21.91
N ALA A 149 26.15 14.11 -22.28
CA ALA A 149 25.43 14.47 -23.50
C ALA A 149 24.48 15.69 -23.34
N GLY A 150 24.40 16.28 -22.14
CA GLY A 150 23.58 17.46 -21.84
C GLY A 150 22.10 17.18 -21.52
N PHE A 151 21.78 15.95 -21.09
CA PHE A 151 20.42 15.50 -20.75
C PHE A 151 20.25 15.23 -19.25
N GLN A 152 20.66 16.19 -18.41
CA GLN A 152 20.62 16.07 -16.94
C GLN A 152 19.20 15.83 -16.39
N ASP A 153 18.18 16.37 -17.06
CA ASP A 153 16.78 16.22 -16.68
C ASP A 153 16.11 14.93 -17.18
N ALA A 154 16.80 14.13 -18.02
CA ALA A 154 16.22 12.91 -18.56
C ALA A 154 16.09 11.86 -17.45
N LEU A 155 14.88 11.36 -17.22
CA LEU A 155 14.61 10.41 -16.13
C LEU A 155 15.20 9.02 -16.41
N ILE A 156 15.61 8.33 -15.37
CA ILE A 156 15.97 6.91 -15.43
C ILE A 156 14.85 6.11 -14.76
N CYS A 157 14.12 5.36 -15.58
CA CYS A 157 13.11 4.42 -15.14
C CYS A 157 13.74 3.02 -15.04
N VAL A 158 13.37 2.28 -14.00
CA VAL A 158 13.64 0.83 -13.93
C VAL A 158 12.33 0.07 -13.87
N SER A 159 12.27 -1.12 -14.46
CA SER A 159 11.16 -2.05 -14.27
C SER A 159 11.65 -3.48 -14.05
N GLY A 160 10.84 -4.30 -13.38
CA GLY A 160 11.17 -5.70 -13.11
C GLY A 160 10.59 -6.22 -11.79
N ASP A 161 11.18 -7.31 -11.28
CA ASP A 161 10.80 -7.96 -10.00
C ASP A 161 11.33 -7.19 -8.76
N LEU A 162 10.99 -5.90 -8.73
CA LEU A 162 11.30 -4.96 -7.67
C LEU A 162 10.35 -5.16 -6.47
N ASP A 163 10.88 -4.97 -5.27
CA ASP A 163 10.11 -4.87 -4.02
C ASP A 163 10.72 -3.79 -3.13
N GLU A 164 10.09 -3.53 -1.98
CA GLU A 164 10.52 -2.53 -1.03
C GLU A 164 11.97 -2.74 -0.51
N ARG A 165 12.45 -3.98 -0.46
CA ARG A 165 13.80 -4.31 0.02
C ARG A 165 14.85 -4.05 -1.06
N LEU A 166 14.60 -4.52 -2.28
CA LEU A 166 15.49 -4.28 -3.41
C LEU A 166 15.57 -2.79 -3.74
N ILE A 167 14.45 -2.08 -3.74
CA ILE A 167 14.42 -0.62 -3.95
C ILE A 167 15.26 0.10 -2.88
N SER A 168 15.08 -0.24 -1.60
CA SER A 168 15.86 0.33 -0.50
C SER A 168 17.36 0.07 -0.68
N SER A 169 17.74 -1.15 -1.05
CA SER A 169 19.14 -1.53 -1.31
C SER A 169 19.74 -0.74 -2.48
N LEU A 170 19.02 -0.60 -3.59
CA LEU A 170 19.47 0.18 -4.75
C LEU A 170 19.69 1.66 -4.40
N LEU A 171 18.79 2.25 -3.62
CA LEU A 171 18.92 3.63 -3.16
C LEU A 171 20.11 3.80 -2.21
N GLN A 172 20.33 2.88 -1.27
CA GLN A 172 21.50 2.88 -0.38
C GLN A 172 22.83 2.77 -1.15
N GLN A 173 22.83 2.00 -2.24
CA GLN A 173 23.97 1.92 -3.14
C GLN A 173 24.18 3.19 -3.97
N GLY A 174 23.29 4.18 -3.89
CA GLY A 174 23.37 5.43 -4.66
C GLY A 174 23.00 5.25 -6.13
N ALA A 175 22.11 4.30 -6.44
CA ALA A 175 21.53 4.16 -7.79
C ALA A 175 20.88 5.47 -8.24
N LYS A 176 20.94 5.75 -9.54
CA LYS A 176 20.42 6.99 -10.14
C LYS A 176 19.10 6.70 -10.83
N ILE A 177 18.06 6.43 -10.04
CA ILE A 177 16.75 5.96 -10.50
C ILE A 177 15.68 6.94 -10.04
N ASP A 178 14.83 7.37 -10.96
CA ASP A 178 13.77 8.35 -10.71
C ASP A 178 12.38 7.71 -10.69
N LEU A 179 12.17 6.67 -11.52
CA LEU A 179 10.88 6.00 -11.71
C LEU A 179 11.01 4.49 -11.51
N TRP A 180 10.02 3.89 -10.83
CA TRP A 180 10.01 2.48 -10.46
C TRP A 180 8.77 1.79 -11.01
N GLY A 181 8.92 1.00 -12.07
CA GLY A 181 7.86 0.15 -12.62
C GLY A 181 7.82 -1.20 -11.93
N VAL A 182 6.87 -1.40 -11.01
CA VAL A 182 6.81 -2.61 -10.19
C VAL A 182 5.67 -3.52 -10.64
N GLY A 183 6.01 -4.77 -10.94
CA GLY A 183 5.09 -5.76 -11.50
C GLY A 183 4.66 -6.83 -10.51
N THR A 184 5.22 -8.03 -10.68
CA THR A 184 4.83 -9.29 -10.02
C THR A 184 4.69 -9.13 -8.51
N LYS A 185 5.77 -8.73 -7.82
CA LYS A 185 5.84 -8.71 -6.35
C LYS A 185 4.86 -7.75 -5.68
N LEU A 186 4.43 -6.71 -6.40
CA LEU A 186 3.41 -5.80 -5.92
C LEU A 186 2.01 -6.40 -6.11
N ILE A 187 1.65 -6.79 -7.33
CA ILE A 187 0.26 -7.15 -7.68
C ILE A 187 -0.18 -8.49 -7.09
N THR A 188 0.77 -9.38 -6.81
CA THR A 188 0.49 -10.67 -6.17
C THR A 188 0.75 -10.64 -4.66
N SER A 189 1.34 -9.56 -4.13
CA SER A 189 1.87 -9.53 -2.76
C SER A 189 2.70 -10.78 -2.46
N GLU A 190 3.70 -11.06 -3.29
CA GLU A 190 4.38 -12.37 -3.40
C GLU A 190 4.83 -12.97 -2.06
N ASP A 191 5.34 -12.15 -1.14
CA ASP A 191 5.83 -12.57 0.17
C ASP A 191 4.71 -12.95 1.15
N LEU A 192 3.51 -12.40 0.96
CA LEU A 192 2.33 -12.69 1.76
C LEU A 192 1.07 -12.55 0.88
N PRO A 193 0.72 -13.57 0.07
CA PRO A 193 -0.34 -13.44 -0.93
C PRO A 193 -1.76 -13.48 -0.35
N ALA A 194 -1.90 -13.56 0.97
CA ALA A 194 -3.19 -13.55 1.67
C ALA A 194 -3.09 -12.79 3.00
N LEU A 195 -4.08 -11.94 3.28
CA LEU A 195 -4.14 -11.14 4.52
C LEU A 195 -4.58 -11.95 5.75
N GLY A 196 -5.44 -12.96 5.57
CA GLY A 196 -6.03 -13.74 6.66
C GLY A 196 -7.26 -13.11 7.32
N GLY A 197 -8.04 -12.30 6.58
CA GLY A 197 -9.29 -11.74 7.07
C GLY A 197 -10.33 -12.83 7.38
N VAL A 198 -11.14 -12.60 8.41
CA VAL A 198 -12.19 -13.54 8.83
C VAL A 198 -13.50 -12.83 9.12
N TYR A 199 -14.61 -13.51 8.86
CA TYR A 199 -15.94 -13.09 9.29
C TYR A 199 -16.43 -13.96 10.46
N LYS A 200 -16.90 -13.33 11.54
CA LYS A 200 -17.36 -14.01 12.77
C LYS A 200 -18.62 -13.35 13.32
N LEU A 201 -19.57 -14.18 13.78
CA LEU A 201 -20.73 -13.71 14.52
C LEU A 201 -20.30 -13.24 15.92
N ALA A 202 -20.62 -11.99 16.27
CA ALA A 202 -20.27 -11.40 17.56
C ALA A 202 -21.47 -11.24 18.51
N ALA A 203 -22.69 -11.11 17.98
CA ALA A 203 -23.91 -11.00 18.77
C ALA A 203 -25.14 -11.38 17.95
N VAL A 204 -26.23 -11.73 18.64
CA VAL A 204 -27.56 -11.95 18.06
C VAL A 204 -28.55 -11.05 18.78
N VAL A 205 -29.41 -10.36 18.03
CA VAL A 205 -30.60 -9.69 18.58
C VAL A 205 -31.75 -10.67 18.51
N ASN A 206 -32.30 -11.04 19.66
CA ASN A 206 -33.41 -11.98 19.78
C ASN A 206 -34.74 -11.32 19.37
N LYS A 207 -35.79 -12.13 19.20
CA LYS A 207 -37.12 -11.63 18.78
C LYS A 207 -37.75 -10.65 19.77
N ASP A 208 -37.42 -10.78 21.04
CA ASP A 208 -37.84 -9.88 22.12
C ASP A 208 -37.00 -8.58 22.19
N GLY A 209 -36.05 -8.39 21.27
CA GLY A 209 -35.16 -7.23 21.22
C GLY A 209 -33.92 -7.37 22.10
N THR A 210 -33.76 -8.44 22.86
CA THR A 210 -32.59 -8.62 23.73
C THR A 210 -31.33 -8.94 22.93
N LEU A 211 -30.20 -8.31 23.29
CA LEU A 211 -28.91 -8.56 22.68
C LEU A 211 -28.20 -9.71 23.40
N THR A 212 -27.86 -10.78 22.68
CA THR A 212 -27.06 -11.89 23.19
C THR A 212 -25.66 -11.87 22.56
N PRO A 213 -24.61 -11.48 23.31
CA PRO A 213 -23.23 -11.60 22.85
C PRO A 213 -22.86 -13.06 22.52
N LYS A 214 -22.01 -13.26 21.51
CA LYS A 214 -21.49 -14.57 21.09
C LYS A 214 -19.98 -14.56 21.13
N ILE A 215 -19.40 -15.66 21.58
CA ILE A 215 -17.96 -15.88 21.65
C ILE A 215 -17.62 -17.27 21.11
N LYS A 216 -16.55 -17.36 20.33
CA LYS A 216 -15.94 -18.62 19.90
C LYS A 216 -14.63 -18.78 20.63
N LEU A 217 -14.54 -19.82 21.47
CA LEU A 217 -13.31 -20.20 22.14
C LEU A 217 -12.38 -20.97 21.19
N SER A 218 -11.11 -21.03 21.56
CA SER A 218 -10.09 -21.81 20.87
C SER A 218 -9.01 -22.18 21.86
N ASP A 219 -8.29 -23.28 21.61
CA ASP A 219 -7.14 -23.68 22.44
C ASP A 219 -6.00 -22.65 22.39
N ASN A 220 -5.94 -21.85 21.31
CA ASN A 220 -5.07 -20.68 21.22
C ASN A 220 -5.85 -19.45 21.70
N SER A 221 -5.36 -18.78 22.74
CA SER A 221 -5.93 -17.56 23.31
C SER A 221 -6.17 -16.47 22.24
N GLU A 222 -5.22 -16.29 21.32
CA GLU A 222 -5.27 -15.35 20.20
C GLU A 222 -6.44 -15.60 19.24
N LYS A 223 -6.93 -16.85 19.14
CA LYS A 223 -8.05 -17.22 18.27
C LYS A 223 -9.41 -17.11 18.96
N THR A 224 -9.45 -16.60 20.19
CA THR A 224 -10.70 -16.33 20.92
C THR A 224 -11.26 -14.97 20.51
N THR A 225 -12.46 -15.00 19.93
CA THR A 225 -13.11 -13.80 19.36
C THR A 225 -13.55 -12.79 20.42
N ASN A 226 -13.57 -11.49 20.10
CA ASN A 226 -14.16 -10.47 20.97
C ASN A 226 -15.69 -10.44 20.81
N PRO A 227 -16.48 -10.58 21.89
CA PRO A 227 -17.93 -10.67 21.81
C PRO A 227 -18.61 -9.33 21.52
N SER A 228 -19.94 -9.37 21.34
CA SER A 228 -20.86 -8.24 21.21
C SER A 228 -20.65 -7.32 19.99
N PHE A 229 -21.56 -6.35 19.82
CA PHE A 229 -21.35 -5.24 18.90
C PHE A 229 -20.31 -4.28 19.47
N LYS A 230 -19.40 -3.83 18.60
CA LYS A 230 -18.23 -3.05 18.99
C LYS A 230 -18.10 -1.80 18.16
N ASN A 231 -17.41 -0.81 18.72
CA ASN A 231 -16.86 0.35 18.04
C ASN A 231 -15.32 0.33 18.15
N VAL A 232 -14.65 1.12 17.31
CA VAL A 232 -13.19 1.29 17.35
C VAL A 232 -12.91 2.79 17.34
N TYR A 233 -12.17 3.24 18.35
CA TYR A 233 -11.69 4.61 18.46
C TYR A 233 -10.19 4.64 18.24
N ARG A 234 -9.70 5.58 17.43
CA ARG A 234 -8.27 5.91 17.42
C ARG A 234 -8.01 7.06 18.38
N LEU A 235 -7.10 6.85 19.32
CA LEU A 235 -6.65 7.87 20.25
C LEU A 235 -5.50 8.64 19.60
N TYR A 236 -5.64 9.96 19.54
CA TYR A 236 -4.59 10.85 19.07
C TYR A 236 -4.17 11.80 20.18
N ASP A 237 -2.88 12.04 20.26
CA ASP A 237 -2.32 13.07 21.12
C ASP A 237 -2.71 14.46 20.60
N LYS A 238 -3.23 15.34 21.46
CA LYS A 238 -3.69 16.68 21.03
C LYS A 238 -2.54 17.61 20.67
N ASP A 239 -1.37 17.43 21.27
CA ASP A 239 -0.21 18.31 21.07
C ASP A 239 0.51 17.98 19.76
N SER A 240 0.78 16.70 19.51
CA SER A 240 1.50 16.22 18.33
C SER A 240 0.58 15.83 17.17
N GLY A 241 -0.69 15.54 17.42
CA GLY A 241 -1.62 14.99 16.43
C GLY A 241 -1.37 13.53 16.05
N MET A 242 -0.45 12.86 16.75
CA MET A 242 0.02 11.51 16.43
C MET A 242 -0.87 10.43 17.06
N ALA A 243 -1.04 9.32 16.35
CA ALA A 243 -1.81 8.17 16.80
C ALA A 243 -1.09 7.45 17.94
N ILE A 244 -1.81 7.21 19.04
CA ILE A 244 -1.29 6.61 20.27
C ILE A 244 -1.63 5.11 20.33
N ALA A 245 -2.90 4.78 20.09
CA ALA A 245 -3.48 3.45 20.18
C ALA A 245 -4.87 3.42 19.52
N ASP A 246 -5.32 2.23 19.11
CA ASP A 246 -6.73 1.98 18.81
C ASP A 246 -7.37 1.29 20.01
N LEU A 247 -8.52 1.80 20.46
CA LEU A 247 -9.32 1.26 21.54
C LEU A 247 -10.61 0.65 20.99
N ILE A 248 -10.79 -0.65 21.21
CA ILE A 248 -12.01 -1.37 20.85
C ILE A 248 -12.95 -1.35 22.06
N THR A 249 -14.16 -0.84 21.84
CA THR A 249 -15.19 -0.70 22.88
C THR A 249 -16.45 -1.47 22.49
N LEU A 250 -17.34 -1.73 23.45
CA LEU A 250 -18.73 -2.07 23.15
C LEU A 250 -19.41 -0.89 22.45
N ARG A 251 -20.31 -1.22 21.53
CA ARG A 251 -21.08 -0.19 20.83
C ARG A 251 -21.93 0.60 21.83
N GLY A 252 -21.79 1.93 21.80
CA GLY A 252 -22.47 2.84 22.72
C GLY A 252 -21.55 3.39 23.82
N GLU A 253 -20.43 2.72 24.11
CA GLU A 253 -19.41 3.28 25.00
C GLU A 253 -18.86 4.59 24.43
N LYS A 254 -18.77 5.61 25.29
CA LYS A 254 -18.20 6.92 24.99
C LYS A 254 -16.84 7.04 25.67
N VAL A 255 -15.86 7.54 24.93
CA VAL A 255 -14.55 7.85 25.47
C VAL A 255 -14.59 9.29 26.00
N ASP A 256 -14.41 9.45 27.31
CA ASP A 256 -14.37 10.77 27.96
C ASP A 256 -13.00 11.42 27.76
N GLU A 257 -12.89 12.32 26.78
CA GLU A 257 -11.65 13.03 26.43
C GLU A 257 -11.22 14.08 27.48
N SER A 258 -12.04 14.34 28.51
CA SER A 258 -11.73 15.30 29.58
C SER A 258 -10.89 14.73 30.72
N LYS A 259 -10.70 13.41 30.74
CA LYS A 259 -10.00 12.70 31.82
C LYS A 259 -8.88 11.82 31.27
N PRO A 260 -7.84 11.54 32.07
CA PRO A 260 -6.87 10.51 31.74
C PRO A 260 -7.54 9.16 31.48
N LEU A 261 -7.08 8.44 30.46
CA LEU A 261 -7.58 7.13 30.08
C LEU A 261 -6.46 6.09 30.16
N THR A 262 -6.58 5.13 31.08
CA THR A 262 -5.65 4.00 31.14
C THR A 262 -6.08 2.90 30.18
N ILE A 263 -5.26 2.65 29.17
CA ILE A 263 -5.35 1.50 28.26
C ILE A 263 -4.37 0.41 28.69
N PHE A 264 -4.64 -0.82 28.26
CA PHE A 264 -3.81 -1.98 28.64
C PHE A 264 -3.86 -3.07 27.58
N HIS A 265 -2.75 -3.80 27.47
CA HIS A 265 -2.63 -4.89 26.52
C HIS A 265 -3.64 -6.02 26.85
N PRO A 266 -4.36 -6.57 25.85
CA PRO A 266 -5.52 -7.45 26.08
C PRO A 266 -5.20 -8.85 26.61
N ILE A 267 -3.91 -9.24 26.63
CA ILE A 267 -3.44 -10.53 27.17
C ILE A 267 -2.54 -10.26 28.38
N GLU A 268 -1.43 -9.56 28.14
CA GLU A 268 -0.49 -9.10 29.16
C GLU A 268 -0.99 -7.84 29.88
N THR A 269 -2.07 -7.96 30.67
CA THR A 269 -2.80 -6.82 31.28
C THR A 269 -2.00 -5.96 32.26
N TRP A 270 -0.79 -6.40 32.66
CA TRP A 270 0.15 -5.58 33.41
C TRP A 270 0.83 -4.49 32.56
N LYS A 271 0.86 -4.65 31.22
CA LYS A 271 1.34 -3.62 30.28
C LYS A 271 0.24 -2.57 30.14
N LYS A 272 0.35 -1.51 30.94
CA LYS A 272 -0.60 -0.39 30.98
C LYS A 272 0.04 0.89 30.48
N HIS A 273 -0.79 1.76 29.92
CA HIS A 273 -0.39 3.10 29.50
C HIS A 273 -1.53 4.06 29.81
N THR A 274 -1.24 5.14 30.54
CA THR A 274 -2.23 6.20 30.79
C THR A 274 -2.05 7.27 29.73
N VAL A 275 -3.10 7.48 28.96
CA VAL A 275 -3.18 8.49 27.91
C VAL A 275 -3.81 9.74 28.49
N GLU A 276 -3.13 10.87 28.35
CA GLU A 276 -3.58 12.19 28.77
C GLU A 276 -3.63 13.12 27.55
N ASN A 277 -4.33 14.25 27.66
CA ASN A 277 -4.43 15.25 26.59
C ASN A 277 -4.68 14.67 25.18
N PHE A 278 -5.71 13.83 25.03
CA PHE A 278 -6.00 13.15 23.77
C PHE A 278 -7.39 13.54 23.23
N TYR A 279 -7.63 13.22 21.96
CA TYR A 279 -8.96 13.15 21.37
C TYR A 279 -9.19 11.76 20.75
N ALA A 280 -10.45 11.33 20.65
CA ALA A 280 -10.83 10.00 20.17
C ALA A 280 -11.66 10.07 18.88
N GLU A 281 -11.13 9.53 17.78
CA GLU A 281 -11.84 9.46 16.50
C GLU A 281 -12.53 8.10 16.34
N GLU A 282 -13.86 8.08 16.19
CA GLU A 282 -14.59 6.84 15.85
C GLU A 282 -14.33 6.43 14.39
N LEU A 283 -13.73 5.25 14.19
CA LEU A 283 -13.27 4.80 12.87
C LEU A 283 -14.36 4.13 12.04
N LEU A 284 -15.35 3.51 12.68
CA LEU A 284 -16.42 2.78 11.98
C LEU A 284 -17.53 3.75 11.58
N LYS A 285 -17.74 3.91 10.27
CA LYS A 285 -18.79 4.77 9.71
C LYS A 285 -19.92 3.92 9.12
N PRO A 286 -21.20 4.33 9.27
CA PRO A 286 -22.30 3.64 8.64
C PRO A 286 -22.21 3.75 7.11
N ILE A 287 -22.08 2.62 6.42
CA ILE A 287 -22.05 2.58 4.95
C ILE A 287 -23.44 2.24 4.40
N VAL A 288 -24.08 1.22 4.97
CA VAL A 288 -25.41 0.75 4.60
C VAL A 288 -26.29 0.69 5.83
N GLN A 289 -27.51 1.23 5.73
CA GLN A 289 -28.53 1.16 6.77
C GLN A 289 -29.83 0.65 6.17
N LYS A 290 -30.37 -0.45 6.74
CA LYS A 290 -31.63 -1.07 6.29
C LYS A 290 -31.66 -1.33 4.77
N GLY A 291 -30.56 -1.80 4.20
CA GLY A 291 -30.41 -2.09 2.77
C GLY A 291 -30.18 -0.86 1.87
N LYS A 292 -30.15 0.35 2.42
CA LYS A 292 -29.87 1.58 1.66
C LYS A 292 -28.44 2.04 1.88
N LEU A 293 -27.75 2.38 0.79
CA LEU A 293 -26.44 3.05 0.85
C LEU A 293 -26.66 4.46 1.43
N VAL A 294 -25.97 4.77 2.54
CA VAL A 294 -26.05 6.07 3.22
C VAL A 294 -24.71 6.83 3.23
N TYR A 295 -23.67 6.23 2.66
CA TYR A 295 -22.34 6.84 2.57
C TYR A 295 -22.03 7.26 1.14
N GLU A 296 -21.56 8.50 0.99
CA GLU A 296 -21.06 9.03 -0.27
C GLU A 296 -19.59 8.66 -0.44
N PHE A 297 -19.28 7.87 -1.47
CA PHE A 297 -17.90 7.43 -1.71
C PHE A 297 -17.08 8.56 -2.36
N PRO A 298 -15.92 8.92 -1.78
CA PRO A 298 -15.04 9.91 -2.40
C PRO A 298 -14.36 9.35 -3.65
N ALA A 299 -13.95 10.25 -4.54
CA ALA A 299 -13.12 9.93 -5.70
C ALA A 299 -11.80 9.26 -5.29
N LEU A 300 -11.27 8.38 -6.14
CA LEU A 300 -10.13 7.52 -5.78
C LEU A 300 -8.87 8.32 -5.40
N LEU A 301 -8.59 9.43 -6.07
CA LEU A 301 -7.46 10.30 -5.73
C LEU A 301 -7.64 10.99 -4.37
N LYS A 302 -8.87 11.27 -3.94
CA LYS A 302 -9.16 11.74 -2.57
C LYS A 302 -8.91 10.63 -1.54
N VAL A 303 -9.24 9.37 -1.87
CA VAL A 303 -8.91 8.21 -1.03
C VAL A 303 -7.40 8.03 -0.89
N LYS A 304 -6.65 8.19 -1.98
CA LYS A 304 -5.17 8.18 -1.95
C LYS A 304 -4.63 9.29 -1.06
N ALA A 305 -5.10 10.53 -1.23
CA ALA A 305 -4.67 11.67 -0.41
C ALA A 305 -4.99 11.44 1.09
N PHE A 306 -6.18 10.92 1.39
CA PHE A 306 -6.56 10.54 2.75
C PHE A 306 -5.63 9.46 3.33
N SER A 307 -5.33 8.40 2.56
CA SER A 307 -4.40 7.34 2.96
C SER A 307 -3.01 7.87 3.31
N LEU A 308 -2.47 8.80 2.49
CA LEU A 308 -1.18 9.44 2.76
C LEU A 308 -1.23 10.30 4.03
N ALA A 309 -2.21 11.18 4.17
CA ALA A 309 -2.38 12.03 5.35
C ALA A 309 -2.59 11.22 6.64
N GLN A 310 -3.26 10.08 6.58
CA GLN A 310 -3.43 9.20 7.73
C GLN A 310 -2.11 8.57 8.16
N LYS A 311 -1.24 8.20 7.22
CA LYS A 311 0.10 7.64 7.53
C LYS A 311 1.01 8.67 8.20
N GLU A 312 0.88 9.94 7.85
CA GLU A 312 1.65 11.03 8.49
C GLU A 312 1.32 11.20 9.98
N LYS A 313 0.16 10.69 10.43
CA LYS A 313 -0.22 10.68 11.85
C LYS A 313 0.37 9.50 12.63
N PHE A 314 1.25 8.69 12.04
CA PHE A 314 1.90 7.59 12.74
C PHE A 314 3.39 7.85 12.87
N TRP A 315 3.91 7.50 14.04
CA TRP A 315 5.34 7.56 14.31
C TRP A 315 6.12 6.62 13.37
N GLU A 316 7.33 7.03 12.98
CA GLU A 316 8.19 6.33 12.03
C GLU A 316 8.50 4.88 12.48
N GLU A 317 8.50 4.64 13.79
CA GLU A 317 8.68 3.35 14.44
C GLU A 317 7.59 2.34 14.08
N TYR A 318 6.38 2.80 13.77
CA TYR A 318 5.27 1.97 13.29
C TYR A 318 5.35 1.72 11.77
N LEU A 319 6.04 2.59 11.05
CA LEU A 319 6.05 2.61 9.58
C LEU A 319 7.31 1.99 8.96
N ARG A 320 8.36 1.70 9.75
CA ARG A 320 9.58 1.04 9.27
C ARG A 320 9.29 -0.38 8.78
N LEU A 321 10.06 -0.81 7.77
CA LEU A 321 9.87 -2.13 7.14
C LEU A 321 10.32 -3.27 8.04
N ASP A 322 11.49 -3.11 8.64
CA ASP A 322 12.11 -4.15 9.45
C ASP A 322 11.84 -3.91 10.93
N MET A 323 11.30 -4.95 11.58
CA MET A 323 10.95 -4.97 13.01
C MET A 323 10.17 -3.72 13.46
N PRO A 324 9.03 -3.38 12.84
CA PRO A 324 8.22 -2.24 13.29
C PRO A 324 7.75 -2.43 14.73
N GLN A 325 7.58 -1.34 15.45
CA GLN A 325 6.94 -1.37 16.76
C GLN A 325 5.51 -1.91 16.59
N THR A 326 5.05 -2.76 17.50
CA THR A 326 3.65 -3.19 17.50
C THR A 326 2.76 -2.02 17.91
N TYR A 327 1.86 -1.62 17.01
CA TYR A 327 0.85 -0.60 17.31
C TYR A 327 -0.18 -1.16 18.32
N LYS A 328 -0.55 -0.34 19.30
CA LYS A 328 -1.42 -0.77 20.41
C LYS A 328 -2.86 -0.88 19.94
N VAL A 329 -3.46 -2.05 20.13
CA VAL A 329 -4.88 -2.30 19.85
C VAL A 329 -5.48 -2.96 21.09
N ASP A 330 -6.08 -2.13 21.93
CA ASP A 330 -6.49 -2.50 23.28
C ASP A 330 -8.02 -2.60 23.39
N LEU A 331 -8.52 -3.19 24.48
CA LEU A 331 -9.94 -3.32 24.76
C LEU A 331 -10.36 -2.36 25.87
N SER A 332 -11.57 -1.83 25.81
CA SER A 332 -12.16 -1.14 26.97
C SER A 332 -12.29 -2.08 28.16
N ASN A 333 -12.33 -1.51 29.37
CA ASN A 333 -12.57 -2.28 30.60
C ASN A 333 -13.88 -3.09 30.50
N GLU A 334 -14.95 -2.50 29.97
CA GLU A 334 -16.25 -3.17 29.83
C GLU A 334 -16.20 -4.34 28.84
N LEU A 335 -15.60 -4.13 27.65
CA LEU A 335 -15.45 -5.20 26.67
C LEU A 335 -14.52 -6.32 27.17
N HIS A 336 -13.43 -5.96 27.84
CA HIS A 336 -12.52 -6.93 28.44
C HIS A 336 -13.24 -7.76 29.52
N ALA A 337 -13.94 -7.11 30.45
CA ALA A 337 -14.71 -7.78 31.49
C ALA A 337 -15.80 -8.70 30.93
N LEU A 338 -16.52 -8.27 29.88
CA LEU A 338 -17.49 -9.11 29.18
C LEU A 338 -16.80 -10.35 28.59
N LYS A 339 -15.67 -10.16 27.90
CA LYS A 339 -14.93 -11.26 27.28
C LYS A 339 -14.46 -12.27 28.32
N THR A 340 -13.80 -11.82 29.38
CA THR A 340 -13.29 -12.72 30.43
C THR A 340 -14.43 -13.43 31.16
N GLY A 341 -15.49 -12.70 31.54
CA GLY A 341 -16.65 -13.30 32.20
C GLY A 341 -17.35 -14.37 31.35
N MET A 342 -17.44 -14.18 30.03
CA MET A 342 -17.97 -15.21 29.13
C MET A 342 -17.05 -16.44 29.03
N ILE A 343 -15.73 -16.25 29.01
CA ILE A 343 -14.76 -17.35 28.96
C ILE A 343 -14.88 -18.20 30.24
N ASP A 344 -14.88 -17.54 31.40
CA ASP A 344 -14.94 -18.21 32.70
C ASP A 344 -16.25 -18.99 32.85
N ALA A 345 -17.38 -18.38 32.50
CA ALA A 345 -18.68 -19.04 32.54
C ALA A 345 -18.74 -20.31 31.69
N ILE A 346 -18.17 -20.29 30.47
CA ILE A 346 -18.14 -21.46 29.58
C ILE A 346 -17.22 -22.54 30.15
N ARG A 347 -16.03 -22.17 30.65
CA ARG A 347 -15.07 -23.13 31.21
C ARG A 347 -15.64 -23.81 32.46
N SER A 348 -16.18 -23.03 33.40
CA SER A 348 -16.81 -23.58 34.61
C SER A 348 -18.02 -24.46 34.32
N ALA A 349 -18.80 -24.15 33.27
CA ALA A 349 -19.93 -25.00 32.87
C ALA A 349 -19.49 -26.35 32.31
N ASN A 350 -18.33 -26.42 31.64
CA ASN A 350 -17.78 -27.67 31.13
C ASN A 350 -17.18 -28.52 32.25
N GLU A 351 -16.44 -27.92 33.18
CA GLU A 351 -15.89 -28.62 34.35
C GLU A 351 -16.98 -29.29 35.21
N LYS A 352 -18.18 -28.69 35.28
CA LYS A 352 -19.35 -29.28 35.97
C LYS A 352 -19.98 -30.46 35.22
N LYS A 353 -19.69 -30.65 33.94
CA LYS A 353 -20.16 -31.80 33.15
C LYS A 353 -19.20 -32.98 33.17
N ASP A 354 -17.93 -32.71 33.45
CA ASP A 354 -16.88 -33.72 33.55
C ASP A 354 -16.75 -34.32 34.98
N LYS A 355 -17.47 -33.74 35.96
CA LYS A 355 -17.68 -34.28 37.31
C LYS A 355 -19.06 -34.91 37.40
#